data_AF-A0A6A6X3U7-F1
#
_entry.id   AF-A0A6A6X3U7-F1
#
_cell.length_a   1.000
_cell.length_b   1.000
_cell.length_c   1.000
_cell.angle_alpha   90.00
_cell.angle_beta   90.00
_cell.angle_gamma   90.00
#
_symmetry.space_group_name_H-M   'P 1'
#
loop_
_entity.id
_entity.type
_entity.pdbx_description
1 polymer ?
#
loop_
_entity_poly.entity_id
_entity_poly.type
_entity_poly.pdbx_seq_one_letter_code
_entity_poly.pdbx_strand_id
1 'polypeptide(L)' 'MDSREAAIELAILAFNARIFSTVSAAARAYSIPRETLRDRLNGATNSNTSH' A
#
# COMPACT_ATOMS: atom_id res chain seq x y z
N MET A 1 -8.93 3.91 16.36
CA MET A 1 -8.80 3.87 14.89
C MET A 1 -7.43 4.42 14.57
N ASP A 2 -6.47 3.56 14.26
CA ASP A 2 -5.08 3.96 14.02
C ASP A 2 -5.00 4.64 12.64
N SER A 3 -4.83 5.96 12.62
CA SER A 3 -4.89 6.78 11.39
C SER A 3 -3.84 6.35 10.36
N ARG A 4 -2.78 5.69 10.81
CA ARG A 4 -1.70 5.20 9.96
C ARG A 4 -2.08 3.95 9.18
N GLU A 5 -2.79 3.01 9.80
CA GLU A 5 -3.23 1.79 9.09
C GLU A 5 -4.25 2.13 8.00
N ALA A 6 -5.20 3.01 8.31
CA ALA A 6 -6.18 3.49 7.33
C ALA A 6 -5.50 4.18 6.12
N ALA A 7 -4.43 4.96 6.34
CA ALA A 7 -3.68 5.59 5.26
C ALA A 7 -2.96 4.58 4.36
N ILE A 8 -2.44 3.49 4.95
CA ILE A 8 -1.79 2.41 4.21
C ILE A 8 -2.81 1.66 3.35
N GLU A 9 -3.98 1.32 3.90
CA GLU A 9 -5.04 0.65 3.16
C GLU A 9 -5.56 1.49 1.99
N LEU A 10 -5.78 2.78 2.21
CA LEU A 10 -6.20 3.72 1.16
C LEU A 10 -5.13 3.84 0.06
N ALA A 11 -3.85 3.86 0.40
CA ALA A 11 -2.76 3.90 -0.57
C ALA A 11 -2.70 2.63 -1.43
N ILE A 12 -2.94 1.45 -0.82
CA ILE A 12 -3.02 0.17 -1.54
C ILE A 12 -4.20 0.16 -2.50
N LEU A 13 -5.38 0.62 -2.04
CA LEU A 13 -6.58 0.71 -2.87
C LEU A 13 -6.38 1.66 -4.05
N ALA A 14 -5.82 2.85 -3.82
CA ALA A 14 -5.55 3.82 -4.87
C ALA A 14 -4.53 3.31 -5.89
N PHE A 15 -3.51 2.56 -5.44
CA PHE A 15 -2.56 1.91 -6.34
C PHE A 15 -3.22 0.81 -7.17
N ASN A 16 -4.04 -0.06 -6.57
CA ASN A 16 -4.77 -1.12 -7.29
C ASN A 16 -5.80 -0.54 -8.27
N ALA A 17 -6.45 0.57 -7.92
CA ALA A 17 -7.35 1.32 -8.80
C ALA A 17 -6.62 2.04 -9.96
N ARG A 18 -5.29 1.90 -10.07
CA ARG A 18 -4.42 2.59 -11.03
C ARG A 18 -4.52 4.13 -10.99
N ILE A 19 -4.93 4.71 -9.86
CA ILE A 19 -4.93 6.17 -9.67
C ILE A 19 -3.49 6.69 -9.74
N PHE A 20 -2.56 5.91 -9.18
CA PHE A 20 -1.14 6.20 -9.20
C PHE A 20 -0.41 5.15 -10.03
N SER A 21 0.39 5.59 -11.01
CA SER A 21 1.17 4.68 -11.87
C SER A 21 2.36 4.02 -11.14
N THR A 22 2.78 4.55 -9.98
CA THR A 22 3.92 4.04 -9.23
C THR A 22 3.65 4.00 -7.73
N VAL A 23 4.27 3.02 -7.05
CA VAL A 23 4.23 2.88 -5.59
C VAL A 23 4.76 4.15 -4.90
N SER A 24 5.78 4.80 -5.48
CA SER A 24 6.36 6.04 -4.94
C SER A 24 5.37 7.20 -4.96
N ALA A 25 4.54 7.32 -6.00
CA ALA A 25 3.54 8.38 -6.12
C ALA A 25 2.41 8.19 -5.09
N ALA A 26 1.91 6.95 -4.96
CA ALA A 26 0.93 6.62 -3.92
C ALA A 26 1.50 6.85 -2.52
N ALA A 27 2.71 6.35 -2.24
CA ALA A 27 3.34 6.51 -0.93
C ALA A 27 3.48 7.99 -0.52
N ARG A 28 3.88 8.84 -1.46
CA ARG A 28 4.03 10.28 -1.25
C ARG A 28 2.70 11.01 -1.08
N ALA A 29 1.66 10.59 -1.80
CA ALA A 29 0.31 11.16 -1.68
C ALA A 29 -0.31 10.89 -0.30
N TYR A 30 -0.04 9.71 0.28
CA TYR A 30 -0.55 9.31 1.60
C TYR A 30 0.47 9.51 2.73
N SER A 31 1.58 10.21 2.47
CA SER A 31 2.65 10.50 3.43
C SER A 31 3.16 9.25 4.19
N ILE A 32 3.23 8.11 3.51
CA ILE A 32 3.74 6.85 4.04
C ILE A 32 5.08 6.48 3.38
N PRO A 33 5.94 5.72 4.07
CA PRO A 33 7.18 5.24 3.47
C PRO A 33 6.88 4.32 2.29
N ARG A 34 7.60 4.51 1.18
CA ARG A 34 7.54 3.62 0.01
C ARG A 34 7.79 2.17 0.42
N GLU A 35 8.71 1.97 1.37
CA GLU A 35 9.10 0.67 1.90
C GLU A 35 7.91 -0.02 2.57
N THR A 36 7.17 0.71 3.42
CA THR A 36 5.95 0.23 4.08
C THR A 36 4.86 -0.12 3.07
N LEU A 37 4.63 0.74 2.07
CA LEU A 37 3.63 0.46 1.05
C LEU A 37 4.01 -0.75 0.18
N ARG A 38 5.29 -0.87 -0.19
CA ARG A 38 5.81 -2.01 -0.94
C ARG A 38 5.73 -3.29 -0.11
N ASP A 39 6.16 -3.26 1.13
CA ASP A 39 6.11 -4.39 2.05
C ASP A 39 4.67 -4.89 2.20
N ARG A 40 3.70 -3.99 2.40
CA ARG A 40 2.28 -4.37 2.46
C ARG A 40 1.72 -4.89 1.15
N LEU A 41 2.12 -4.34 0.00
CA LEU A 41 1.73 -4.87 -1.32
C LEU A 41 2.27 -6.29 -1.56
N ASN A 42 3.51 -6.56 -1.15
CA ASN A 42 4.12 -7.90 -1.24
C ASN A 42 3.56 -8.84 -0.15
N GLY A 43 3.31 -8.31 1.04
CA GLY A 43 2.68 -8.95 2.22
C GLY A 43 1.24 -9.40 2.01
N ALA A 44 0.47 -8.62 1.24
CA ALA A 44 -0.87 -9.01 0.81
C ALA A 44 -0.83 -10.12 -0.26
N THR A 45 0.25 -10.20 -1.04
CA THR A 45 0.45 -11.23 -2.07
C THR A 45 0.90 -12.55 -1.46
N ASN A 46 1.79 -12.53 -0.48
CA ASN A 46 2.34 -13.73 0.15
C ASN A 46 1.44 -14.35 1.23
N SER A 47 0.44 -13.62 1.75
CA SER A 47 -0.61 -14.20 2.61
C SER A 47 -1.54 -15.16 1.85
N ASN A 48 -1.46 -15.21 0.52
CA ASN A 48 -2.25 -16.13 -0.32
C ASN A 48 -1.43 -17.35 -0.78
N THR A 49 -0.18 -17.52 -0.31
CA THR A 49 0.67 -18.67 -0.62
C THR A 49 1.25 -19.23 0.67
N SER A 50 0.39 -19.86 1.43
CA SER A 50 0.78 -20.88 2.41
C SER A 50 -0.29 -21.98 2.31
N HIS A 51 0.00 -22.97 1.46
CA HIS A 51 -0.65 -24.28 1.45
C HIS A 51 0.45 -25.31 1.64
#